data_AF-A0A8J2MGN6-F1
#
_entry.id   AF-A0A8J2MGN6-F1
#
_cell.length_a   1.000
_cell.length_b   1.000
_cell.length_c   1.000
_cell.angle_alpha   90.00
_cell.angle_beta   90.00
_cell.angle_gamma   90.00
#
_symmetry.space_group_name_H-M   'P 1'
#
loop_
_entity.id
_entity.type
_entity.pdbx_description
1 polymer ?
#
loop_
_entity_poly.entity_id
_entity_poly.type
_entity_poly.pdbx_seq_one_letter_code
_entity_poly.pdbx_strand_id
1 'polypeptide(L)'
;MKVNARHAERIKCTGCGYPGAPAHSTVRFTDNLDDVLDEEDSLIKDTVFPTGTVATYACERGFELLGPARRQCQPDGTWTPEGVPFCEYSKQPLKK
;
A
#
# COMPACT_ATOMS: atom_id res chain seq x y z
N MET A 1 4.85 47.59 6.23
CA MET A 1 5.52 46.57 5.40
C MET A 1 4.67 45.31 5.45
N LYS A 2 4.14 44.87 4.31
CA LYS A 2 3.12 43.82 4.19
C LYS A 2 3.79 42.44 4.32
N VAL A 3 3.62 41.76 5.45
CA VAL A 3 3.93 40.33 5.56
C VAL A 3 2.72 39.53 5.06
N ASN A 4 2.60 39.45 3.73
CA ASN A 4 1.59 38.63 3.07
C ASN A 4 2.27 37.42 2.45
N ALA A 5 2.22 36.28 3.15
CA ALA A 5 2.48 34.96 2.59
C ALA A 5 1.85 33.88 3.49
N ARG A 6 0.52 33.87 3.63
CA ARG A 6 -0.20 32.71 4.19
C ARG A 6 -0.51 31.69 3.08
N HIS A 7 0.52 31.15 2.43
CA HIS A 7 0.42 29.92 1.61
C HIS A 7 1.79 29.44 1.10
N ALA A 8 2.63 28.90 2.00
CA ALA A 8 3.76 28.02 1.68
C ALA A 8 4.02 27.31 3.02
N GLU A 9 3.79 26.01 3.17
CA GLU A 9 4.36 24.92 2.40
C GLU A 9 3.33 23.80 2.22
N ARG A 10 2.95 23.48 0.97
CA ARG A 10 2.32 22.18 0.70
C ARG A 10 3.39 21.14 1.01
N ILE A 11 3.28 20.48 2.17
CA ILE A 11 4.09 19.31 2.51
C ILE A 11 3.97 18.36 1.32
N LYS A 12 5.07 18.13 0.62
CA LYS A 12 5.14 17.15 -0.46
C LYS A 12 4.79 15.80 0.16
N CYS A 13 3.79 15.11 -0.38
CA CYS A 13 3.54 13.72 -0.04
C CYS A 13 4.69 12.84 -0.58
N THR A 14 5.82 12.81 0.13
CA THR A 14 6.90 11.83 -0.09
C THR A 14 6.47 10.51 0.54
N GLY A 15 5.66 9.78 -0.20
CA GLY A 15 5.21 8.46 0.17
C GLY A 15 4.77 7.70 -1.06
N CYS A 16 4.56 6.41 -0.89
CA CYS A 16 4.20 5.55 -1.99
C CYS A 16 2.70 5.61 -2.25
N GLY A 17 2.29 5.44 -3.50
CA GLY A 17 0.88 5.21 -3.83
C GLY A 17 0.45 3.80 -3.40
N TYR A 18 -0.80 3.43 -3.69
CA TYR A 18 -1.23 2.04 -3.48
C TYR A 18 -0.36 1.06 -4.30
N PRO A 19 0.21 0.00 -3.70
CA PRO A 19 1.18 -0.86 -4.38
C PRO A 19 0.58 -1.80 -5.44
N GLY A 20 -0.76 -1.81 -5.58
CA GLY A 20 -1.51 -2.79 -6.37
C GLY A 20 -1.80 -4.06 -5.58
N ALA A 21 -2.90 -4.75 -5.94
CA ALA A 21 -3.31 -6.02 -5.35
C ALA A 21 -3.56 -7.06 -6.45
N PRO A 22 -2.96 -8.27 -6.37
CA PRO A 22 -3.28 -9.35 -7.29
C PRO A 22 -4.72 -9.86 -7.09
N ALA A 23 -5.27 -10.50 -8.12
CA ALA A 23 -6.51 -11.24 -8.00
C ALA A 23 -6.38 -12.35 -6.93
N HIS A 24 -7.50 -12.67 -6.26
CA HIS A 24 -7.55 -13.67 -5.19
C HIS A 24 -6.56 -13.40 -4.04
N SER A 25 -6.39 -12.14 -3.67
CA SER A 25 -5.45 -11.74 -2.63
C SER A 25 -6.00 -10.63 -1.73
N THR A 26 -5.37 -10.49 -0.57
CA THR A 26 -5.54 -9.37 0.34
C THR A 26 -4.19 -8.69 0.58
N VAL A 27 -4.21 -7.38 0.81
CA VAL A 27 -3.03 -6.58 1.14
C VAL A 27 -3.23 -5.96 2.53
N ARG A 28 -2.27 -6.17 3.42
CA ARG A 28 -2.25 -5.59 4.77
C ARG A 28 -1.02 -4.70 4.95
N PHE A 29 -1.19 -3.56 5.60
CA PHE A 29 -0.10 -2.61 5.85
C PHE A 29 0.30 -2.65 7.33
N THR A 30 1.57 -2.35 7.64
CA THR A 30 2.08 -2.44 9.02
C THR A 30 1.45 -1.42 9.96
N ASP A 31 1.26 -0.17 9.54
CA ASP A 31 0.74 0.89 10.40
C ASP A 31 0.04 1.96 9.55
N ASN A 32 -1.30 1.97 9.55
CA ASN A 32 -2.11 3.15 9.25
C ASN A 32 -2.96 3.39 10.51
N LEU A 33 -2.34 3.91 11.57
CA LEU A 33 -3.08 4.34 12.75
C LEU A 33 -3.80 5.65 12.39
N ASP A 34 -5.06 5.51 11.98
CA ASP A 34 -6.17 6.44 12.14
C ASP A 34 -5.85 7.94 12.22
N ASP A 35 -5.87 8.62 11.06
CA ASP A 35 -6.38 9.98 10.93
C ASP A 35 -7.63 9.91 10.02
N VAL A 36 -8.72 9.37 10.56
CA VAL A 36 -10.07 9.52 9.98
C VAL A 36 -10.85 10.47 10.87
N LEU A 37 -10.72 11.77 10.59
CA LEU A 37 -11.62 12.85 11.01
C LEU A 37 -11.65 13.79 9.79
N ASP A 38 -12.69 13.94 8.98
CA ASP A 38 -14.13 13.82 9.16
C ASP A 38 -14.75 13.15 7.92
N GLU A 39 -15.89 12.49 8.10
CA GLU A 39 -16.60 11.75 7.06
C GLU A 39 -17.25 12.68 6.02
N GLU A 40 -16.53 13.03 4.94
CA GLU A 40 -17.08 13.27 3.57
C GLU A 40 -16.01 13.66 2.53
N ASP A 41 -15.23 12.68 2.06
CA ASP A 41 -15.01 12.40 0.62
C ASP A 41 -14.30 11.05 0.51
N SER A 42 -15.15 10.04 0.39
CA SER A 42 -14.81 8.64 0.22
C SER A 42 -14.07 8.39 -1.09
N LEU A 43 -12.74 8.48 -1.12
CA LEU A 43 -11.94 7.85 -2.18
C LEU A 43 -10.57 7.42 -1.65
N ILE A 44 -10.38 6.11 -1.47
CA ILE A 44 -9.06 5.45 -1.38
C ILE A 44 -8.33 5.56 -2.74
N LYS A 45 -8.13 6.79 -3.23
CA LYS A 45 -7.42 7.11 -4.48
C LYS A 45 -6.12 7.86 -4.25
N ASP A 46 -5.97 8.51 -3.09
CA ASP A 46 -4.77 9.28 -2.75
C ASP A 46 -4.26 8.95 -1.33
N THR A 47 -4.37 7.69 -0.90
CA THR A 47 -3.70 7.23 0.33
C THR A 47 -2.20 7.13 0.06
N VAL A 48 -1.47 8.14 0.50
CA VAL A 48 -0.01 8.18 0.46
C VAL A 48 0.50 7.36 1.64
N PHE A 49 1.25 6.30 1.35
CA PHE A 49 1.86 5.45 2.36
C PHE A 49 3.23 6.03 2.76
N PRO A 50 3.47 6.29 4.06
CA PRO A 50 4.75 6.83 4.51
C PRO A 50 5.93 5.90 4.20
N THR A 51 7.11 6.48 4.09
CA THR A 51 8.35 5.70 3.97
C THR A 51 8.48 4.73 5.14
N GLY A 52 8.86 3.49 4.84
CA GLY A 52 8.97 2.41 5.82
C GLY A 52 7.71 1.57 5.97
N THR A 53 6.53 2.02 5.50
CA THR A 53 5.31 1.20 5.48
C THR A 53 5.57 -0.10 4.72
N VAL A 54 5.15 -1.24 5.30
CA VAL A 54 5.28 -2.55 4.67
C VAL A 54 3.91 -3.06 4.24
N ALA A 55 3.73 -3.27 2.94
CA ALA A 55 2.62 -4.00 2.35
C ALA A 55 2.90 -5.50 2.40
N THR A 56 1.97 -6.27 2.95
CA THR A 56 2.04 -7.74 3.06
C THR A 56 0.90 -8.36 2.29
N TYR A 57 1.24 -9.28 1.39
CA TYR A 57 0.31 -9.96 0.47
C TYR A 57 -0.02 -11.36 0.97
N ALA A 58 -1.29 -11.72 0.88
CA ALA A 58 -1.76 -13.07 1.17
C ALA A 58 -2.77 -13.52 0.12
N CYS A 59 -2.55 -14.71 -0.47
CA CYS A 59 -3.51 -15.31 -1.39
C CYS A 59 -4.66 -15.98 -0.64
N GLU A 60 -5.83 -16.01 -1.28
CA GLU A 60 -6.97 -16.79 -0.84
C GLU A 60 -6.65 -18.29 -0.77
N ARG A 61 -7.46 -19.03 -0.03
CA ARG A 61 -7.31 -20.49 0.08
C ARG A 61 -7.37 -21.14 -1.30
N GLY A 62 -6.42 -22.03 -1.57
CA GLY A 62 -6.31 -22.73 -2.86
C GLY A 62 -5.44 -22.00 -3.88
N PHE A 63 -4.93 -20.82 -3.55
CA PHE A 63 -3.96 -20.10 -4.36
C PHE A 63 -2.60 -20.03 -3.66
N GLU A 64 -1.55 -20.03 -4.46
CA GLU A 64 -0.17 -19.90 -4.03
C GLU A 64 0.41 -18.57 -4.50
N LEU A 65 1.14 -17.91 -3.60
CA LEU A 65 1.75 -16.61 -3.89
C LEU A 65 3.06 -16.80 -4.65
N LEU A 66 3.12 -16.23 -5.85
CA LEU A 66 4.31 -16.16 -6.68
C LEU A 66 4.89 -14.74 -6.63
N GLY A 67 6.12 -14.64 -6.15
CA GLY A 67 6.83 -13.37 -5.97
C GLY A 67 6.92 -12.91 -4.52
N PRO A 68 7.21 -11.61 -4.28
CA PRO A 68 7.49 -11.11 -2.95
C PRO A 68 6.23 -10.98 -2.08
N ALA A 69 6.21 -11.69 -0.95
CA ALA A 69 5.13 -11.61 0.03
C ALA A 69 5.05 -10.26 0.76
N ARG A 70 6.14 -9.49 0.76
CA ARG A 70 6.24 -8.21 1.45
C ARG A 70 6.94 -7.19 0.57
N ARG A 71 6.42 -5.97 0.53
CA ARG A 71 7.03 -4.83 -0.15
C ARG A 71 7.07 -3.65 0.82
N GLN A 72 8.13 -2.86 0.79
CA GLN A 72 8.31 -1.70 1.66
C GLN A 72 8.37 -0.42 0.84
N CYS A 73 7.67 0.61 1.32
CA CYS A 73 7.74 1.95 0.76
C CYS A 73 9.10 2.59 1.05
N GLN A 74 9.80 3.00 -0.01
CA GLN A 74 11.11 3.63 0.05
C GLN A 74 11.01 5.17 0.04
N PRO A 75 12.07 5.89 0.46
CA PRO A 75 12.08 7.36 0.48
C PRO A 75 11.85 8.03 -0.88
N ASP A 76 12.10 7.31 -1.97
CA ASP A 76 11.89 7.76 -3.35
C ASP A 76 10.43 7.60 -3.82
N GLY A 77 9.53 7.12 -2.94
CA GLY A 77 8.13 6.89 -3.24
C GLY A 77 7.85 5.59 -3.99
N THR A 78 8.82 4.67 -4.08
CA THR A 78 8.65 3.38 -4.74
C THR A 78 8.48 2.22 -3.76
N TRP A 79 7.79 1.17 -4.20
CA TRP A 79 7.63 -0.06 -3.43
C TRP A 79 8.70 -1.07 -3.83
N THR A 80 9.51 -1.49 -2.86
CA THR A 80 10.60 -2.45 -3.06
C THR A 80 10.33 -3.77 -2.31
N PRO A 81 10.55 -4.94 -2.91
CA PRO A 81 10.96 -5.16 -4.31
C PRO A 81 9.90 -4.70 -5.33
N GLU A 82 10.33 -4.41 -6.55
CA GLU A 82 9.45 -3.99 -7.65
C GLU A 82 8.54 -5.14 -8.10
N GLY A 83 7.38 -4.80 -8.67
CA GLY A 83 6.41 -5.76 -9.17
C GLY A 83 5.39 -6.20 -8.12
N VAL A 84 4.12 -6.25 -8.55
CA VAL A 84 3.04 -6.84 -7.75
C VAL A 84 3.17 -8.36 -7.84
N PRO A 85 3.10 -9.11 -6.72
CA PRO A 85 3.10 -10.57 -6.79
C PRO A 85 1.83 -11.07 -7.49
N PHE A 86 1.77 -12.35 -7.82
CA PHE A 86 0.59 -12.99 -8.41
C PHE A 86 0.14 -14.17 -7.57
N CYS A 87 -1.16 -14.41 -7.50
CA CYS A 87 -1.73 -15.60 -6.89
C CYS A 87 -2.12 -16.58 -8.00
N GLU A 88 -1.48 -17.74 -8.04
CA GLU A 88 -1.80 -18.80 -8.99
C GLU A 88 -2.65 -19.88 -8.31
N TYR A 89 -3.65 -20.41 -9.02
CA TYR A 89 -4.45 -21.51 -8.49
C TYR A 89 -3.57 -22.73 -8.26
N SER A 90 -3.35 -23.04 -6.99
CA SER A 90 -2.57 -24.18 -6.58
C SER A 90 -3.46 -25.42 -6.65
N LYS A 91 -3.16 -26.34 -7.58
CA LYS A 91 -3.81 -27.66 -7.66
C LYS A 91 -3.46 -28.56 -6.45
N GLN A 92 -2.95 -27.98 -5.37
CA GLN A 92 -2.46 -28.74 -4.23
C GLN A 92 -3.63 -29.56 -3.65
N PRO A 93 -3.46 -30.88 -3.48
CA PRO A 93 -4.43 -31.65 -2.70
C PRO A 93 -4.42 -31.04 -1.30
N LEU A 94 -5.60 -30.70 -0.78
CA LEU A 94 -5.80 -30.31 0.62
C LEU A 94 -4.98 -31.25 1.49
N LYS A 95 -3.88 -30.77 2.10
CA LYS A 95 -3.11 -31.60 3.03
C LYS A 95 -4.04 -31.89 4.21
N LYS A 96 -4.54 -33.12 4.27
CA LYS A 96 -5.33 -33.68 5.36
C LYS A 96 -4.50 -33.73 6.64
#